data_AF-A0AAU9NK43-F1
#
_entry.id   AF-A0AAU9NK43-F1
#
_cell.length_a   1.000
_cell.length_b   1.000
_cell.length_c   1.000
_cell.angle_alpha   90.00
_cell.angle_beta   90.00
_cell.angle_gamma   90.00
#
_symmetry.space_group_name_H-M   'P 1'
#
loop_
_entity.id
_entity.type
_entity.pdbx_description
1 polymer ?
#
loop_
_entity_poly.entity_id
_entity_poly.type
_entity_poly.pdbx_seq_one_letter_code
_entity_poly.pdbx_strand_id
1 'polypeptide(L)'
;MDVWLLVMAGTSRSKDKGTSSCACVEVIDMESEAQIPEWASTPCMMGIDEAGRGPVLGPMVYGCLYCPVSYKETLSTLEFADSKTLKEEKREELFESLKTDKTIGWAVDVIDPKELSAKMLQKNKINLNEISHESAMGLVKRVLDMGYLLTEVYVDTVGDPEKYTVKLSARFPSVRFVVAKKADSLYPVVSGASIVAKVTRDRALRNWVFDETAENMHRNFGSGYPGDPATKDWLEHHKHPVFGFPSLVRFSWGTCNSYLKDGVEVLWEADKEDEDESSSKSGKRQMKLSNLGFTGMKRKSEDIESSGKGRCKFFESRKLERVTRF
;
A
#
# COMPACT_ATOMS: atom_id res chain seq x y z
N MET A 1 -19.27 -34.75 41.16
CA MET A 1 -18.14 -34.62 40.23
C MET A 1 -17.55 -36.01 40.08
N ASP A 2 -17.64 -36.76 39.00
CA ASP A 2 -18.20 -36.55 37.67
C ASP A 2 -18.49 -37.94 37.10
N VAL A 3 -19.59 -38.09 36.36
CA VAL A 3 -19.81 -39.19 35.42
C VAL A 3 -20.52 -38.60 34.21
N TRP A 4 -19.92 -38.70 33.03
CA TRP A 4 -20.44 -39.50 31.91
C TRP A 4 -19.76 -39.14 30.58
N LEU A 5 -19.51 -40.23 29.86
CA LEU A 5 -18.94 -40.40 28.54
C LEU A 5 -20.10 -40.51 27.51
N LEU A 6 -20.06 -39.81 26.37
CA LEU A 6 -20.67 -40.21 25.09
C LEU A 6 -20.27 -39.19 24.00
N VAL A 7 -19.36 -39.50 23.08
CA VAL A 7 -19.58 -40.11 21.74
C VAL A 7 -20.68 -39.43 20.92
N MET A 8 -20.29 -38.71 19.87
CA MET A 8 -20.87 -38.85 18.52
C MET A 8 -19.82 -38.49 17.46
N ALA A 9 -19.70 -39.38 16.49
CA ALA A 9 -18.81 -39.33 15.34
C ALA A 9 -19.60 -38.98 14.06
N GLY A 10 -18.88 -38.50 13.04
CA GLY A 10 -19.34 -38.34 11.65
C GLY A 10 -19.82 -36.92 11.35
N THR A 11 -19.33 -36.19 10.35
CA THR A 11 -18.90 -36.63 9.01
C THR A 11 -17.78 -35.77 8.44
N SER A 12 -16.94 -36.44 7.65
CA SER A 12 -15.86 -35.97 6.79
C SER A 12 -16.01 -34.59 6.14
N ARG A 13 -14.96 -33.77 6.20
CA ARG A 13 -14.52 -32.96 5.07
C ARG A 13 -13.00 -32.77 5.09
N SER A 14 -12.46 -32.81 3.88
CA SER A 14 -11.05 -32.91 3.51
C SER A 14 -10.20 -31.76 4.04
N LYS A 15 -8.96 -32.12 4.36
CA LYS A 15 -7.83 -31.21 4.64
C LYS A 15 -7.62 -30.27 3.46
N ASP A 16 -7.58 -28.96 3.72
CA ASP A 16 -6.81 -28.03 2.92
C ASP A 16 -5.75 -27.37 3.78
N LYS A 17 -4.51 -27.44 3.30
CA LYS A 17 -3.32 -26.93 3.98
C LYS A 17 -3.22 -25.44 3.70
N GLY A 18 -3.24 -24.65 4.78
CA GLY A 18 -3.01 -23.22 4.73
C GLY A 18 -1.62 -22.86 4.19
N THR A 19 -1.62 -22.11 3.09
CA THR A 19 -0.56 -21.17 2.74
C THR A 19 -1.10 -19.77 2.95
N SER A 20 -0.54 -19.07 3.94
CA SER A 20 -0.84 -17.68 4.25
C SER A 20 -0.27 -16.77 3.16
N SER A 21 -1.10 -16.37 2.20
CA SER A 21 -0.82 -15.24 1.29
C SER A 21 -1.89 -14.17 1.51
N CYS A 22 -1.58 -13.19 2.34
CA CYS A 22 -2.42 -12.00 2.52
C CYS A 22 -2.11 -11.05 1.36
N ALA A 23 -2.78 -11.26 0.23
CA ALA A 23 -2.94 -10.26 -0.82
C ALA A 23 -4.41 -9.86 -0.78
N CYS A 24 -4.75 -8.90 0.09
CA CYS A 24 -6.07 -8.27 0.08
C CYS A 24 -6.13 -7.28 -1.07
N VAL A 25 -6.12 -7.80 -2.30
CA VAL A 25 -6.68 -7.10 -3.46
C VAL A 25 -8.18 -7.27 -3.29
N GLU A 26 -8.96 -6.19 -3.21
CA GLU A 26 -10.40 -6.30 -3.46
C GLU A 26 -10.55 -6.78 -4.91
N VAL A 27 -10.67 -8.10 -5.05
CA VAL A 27 -11.11 -8.77 -6.26
C VAL A 27 -12.57 -8.35 -6.41
N ILE A 28 -12.84 -7.50 -7.40
CA ILE A 28 -14.20 -7.35 -7.93
C ILE A 28 -14.70 -8.76 -8.21
N ASP A 29 -15.83 -9.13 -7.60
CA ASP A 29 -16.53 -10.42 -7.71
C ASP A 29 -16.13 -11.22 -8.96
N MET A 30 -15.30 -12.24 -8.73
CA MET A 30 -15.05 -13.32 -9.69
C MET A 30 -16.17 -14.37 -9.62
N GLU A 31 -17.42 -13.95 -9.45
CA GLU A 31 -18.62 -14.79 -9.57
C GLU A 31 -19.46 -14.38 -10.78
N SER A 32 -18.85 -14.39 -11.95
CA SER A 32 -19.47 -14.85 -13.19
C SER A 32 -18.37 -15.06 -14.21
N GLU A 33 -18.51 -16.05 -15.10
CA GLU A 33 -17.80 -16.07 -16.36
C GLU A 33 -18.23 -14.83 -17.17
N ALA A 34 -17.69 -13.66 -16.82
CA ALA A 34 -17.99 -12.42 -17.50
C ALA A 34 -17.44 -12.58 -18.92
N GLN A 35 -18.35 -12.76 -19.88
CA GLN A 35 -17.98 -12.81 -21.29
C GLN A 35 -17.17 -11.56 -21.60
N ILE A 36 -15.95 -11.76 -22.09
CA ILE A 36 -15.09 -10.68 -22.55
C ILE A 36 -15.92 -9.89 -23.58
N PRO A 37 -16.10 -8.57 -23.38
CA PRO A 37 -16.96 -7.80 -24.26
C PRO A 37 -16.38 -7.79 -25.68
N GLU A 38 -17.25 -7.74 -26.68
CA GLU A 38 -16.86 -7.79 -28.09
C GLU A 38 -15.77 -6.75 -28.45
N TRP A 39 -15.84 -5.60 -27.79
CA TRP A 39 -14.91 -4.49 -27.98
C TRP A 39 -13.50 -4.74 -27.45
N ALA A 40 -13.28 -5.80 -26.65
CA ALA A 40 -11.94 -6.15 -26.17
C ALA A 40 -10.97 -6.48 -27.30
N SER A 41 -11.47 -6.93 -28.45
CA SER A 41 -10.66 -7.20 -29.65
C SER A 41 -10.35 -5.94 -30.48
N THR A 42 -10.96 -4.80 -30.15
CA THR A 42 -10.73 -3.51 -30.82
C THR A 42 -9.67 -2.68 -30.09
N PRO A 43 -8.96 -1.75 -30.77
CA PRO A 43 -8.00 -0.88 -30.11
C PRO A 43 -8.63 -0.14 -28.92
N CYS A 44 -8.06 -0.36 -27.73
CA CYS A 44 -8.51 0.22 -26.47
C CYS A 44 -7.54 1.29 -25.96
N MET A 45 -8.11 2.27 -25.26
CA MET A 45 -7.37 3.25 -24.47
C MET A 45 -7.64 3.06 -22.98
N MET A 46 -6.68 3.43 -22.14
CA MET A 46 -6.77 3.32 -20.69
C MET A 46 -6.25 4.60 -20.03
N GLY A 47 -6.89 5.00 -18.95
CA GLY A 47 -6.44 6.05 -18.03
C GLY A 47 -6.04 5.43 -16.70
N ILE A 48 -5.01 5.99 -16.07
CA ILE A 48 -4.52 5.59 -14.74
C ILE A 48 -4.32 6.84 -13.90
N ASP A 49 -4.87 6.81 -12.69
CA ASP A 49 -4.69 7.84 -11.67
C ASP A 49 -4.66 7.20 -10.27
N GLU A 50 -4.23 7.95 -9.26
CA GLU A 50 -4.21 7.51 -7.87
C GLU A 50 -5.02 8.38 -6.90
N ALA A 51 -5.37 7.78 -5.77
CA ALA A 51 -5.93 8.45 -4.62
C ALA A 51 -5.22 8.01 -3.34
N GLY A 52 -5.09 8.93 -2.38
CA GLY A 52 -4.51 8.61 -1.08
C GLY A 52 -2.98 8.48 -1.09
N ARG A 53 -2.25 9.15 -2.00
CA ARG A 53 -0.78 9.15 -1.97
C ARG A 53 -0.20 9.88 -0.75
N GLY A 54 -0.79 11.01 -0.34
CA GLY A 54 -0.27 11.88 0.73
C GLY A 54 -0.68 11.58 2.18
N PRO A 55 -1.89 11.07 2.46
CA PRO A 55 -2.36 10.77 3.82
C PRO A 55 -1.40 9.88 4.63
N VAL A 56 -1.35 10.10 5.94
CA VAL A 56 -0.69 9.19 6.90
C VAL A 56 -1.62 8.05 7.32
N LEU A 57 -2.93 8.19 7.08
CA LEU A 57 -3.94 7.18 7.38
C LEU A 57 -4.54 6.58 6.10
N GLY A 58 -4.89 5.30 6.17
CA GLY A 58 -5.68 4.62 5.15
C GLY A 58 -4.89 4.14 3.93
N PRO A 59 -5.54 3.44 2.98
CA PRO A 59 -4.87 2.82 1.86
C PRO A 59 -4.47 3.84 0.78
N MET A 60 -3.50 3.47 -0.05
CA MET A 60 -3.21 4.15 -1.32
C MET A 60 -3.85 3.35 -2.45
N VAL A 61 -4.66 3.99 -3.29
CA VAL A 61 -5.42 3.30 -4.33
C VAL A 61 -4.99 3.81 -5.71
N TYR A 62 -4.60 2.89 -6.59
CA TYR A 62 -4.52 3.15 -8.01
C TYR A 62 -5.81 2.67 -8.67
N GLY A 63 -6.39 3.52 -9.51
CA GLY A 63 -7.55 3.19 -10.32
C GLY A 63 -7.21 3.27 -11.79
N CYS A 64 -7.84 2.41 -12.59
CA CYS A 64 -7.85 2.56 -14.03
C CYS A 64 -9.26 2.48 -14.61
N LEU A 65 -9.44 3.17 -15.72
CA LEU A 65 -10.60 3.07 -16.58
C LEU A 65 -10.10 2.81 -18.00
N TYR A 66 -10.74 1.89 -18.72
CA TYR A 66 -10.38 1.56 -20.09
C TYR A 66 -11.63 1.33 -20.95
N CYS A 67 -11.54 1.72 -22.21
CA CYS A 67 -12.64 1.63 -23.16
C CYS A 67 -12.08 1.57 -24.60
N PRO A 68 -12.90 1.26 -25.60
CA PRO A 68 -12.49 1.35 -27.00
C PRO A 68 -12.05 2.77 -27.37
N VAL A 69 -11.06 2.91 -28.24
CA VAL A 69 -10.62 4.22 -28.74
C VAL A 69 -11.76 4.98 -29.44
N SER A 70 -12.69 4.24 -30.08
CA SER A 70 -13.90 4.82 -30.69
C SER A 70 -14.85 5.47 -29.67
N TYR A 71 -14.78 5.07 -28.39
CA TYR A 71 -15.63 5.61 -27.32
C TYR A 71 -15.12 6.94 -26.75
N LYS A 72 -13.94 7.42 -27.17
CA LYS A 72 -13.30 8.62 -26.65
C LYS A 72 -14.19 9.87 -26.67
N GLU A 73 -14.94 10.08 -27.75
CA GLU A 73 -15.82 11.25 -27.87
C GLU A 73 -17.00 11.16 -26.91
N THR A 74 -17.64 9.98 -26.81
CA THR A 74 -18.71 9.73 -25.83
C THR A 74 -18.20 9.90 -24.39
N LEU A 75 -17.02 9.37 -24.08
CA LEU A 75 -16.36 9.55 -22.79
C LEU A 75 -16.11 11.03 -22.46
N SER A 76 -15.85 11.87 -23.47
CA SER A 76 -15.67 13.32 -23.30
C SER A 76 -16.99 14.06 -22.99
N THR A 77 -18.13 13.48 -23.38
CA THR A 77 -19.46 14.03 -23.06
C THR A 77 -19.93 13.68 -21.64
N LEU A 78 -19.37 12.64 -21.04
CA LEU A 78 -19.58 12.34 -19.63
C LEU A 78 -18.88 13.44 -18.83
N GLU A 79 -19.65 14.21 -18.06
CA GLU A 79 -19.17 15.36 -17.30
C GLU A 79 -18.24 14.95 -16.15
N PHE A 80 -17.02 14.50 -16.46
CA PHE A 80 -15.98 14.21 -15.47
C PHE A 80 -15.24 15.46 -14.99
N ALA A 81 -15.84 16.65 -15.14
CA ALA A 81 -15.19 17.93 -14.91
C ALA A 81 -14.63 18.04 -13.48
N ASP A 82 -13.37 18.46 -13.40
CA ASP A 82 -12.50 18.60 -12.23
C ASP A 82 -12.93 17.82 -10.97
N SER A 83 -12.64 16.51 -10.97
CA SER A 83 -12.92 15.59 -9.85
C SER A 83 -12.41 16.05 -8.48
N LYS A 84 -11.50 17.04 -8.46
CA LYS A 84 -10.99 17.71 -7.26
C LYS A 84 -11.99 18.66 -6.62
N THR A 85 -12.93 19.19 -7.39
CA THR A 85 -14.00 20.10 -6.92
C THR A 85 -15.34 19.40 -6.72
N LEU A 86 -15.49 18.19 -7.27
CA LEU A 86 -16.70 17.38 -7.09
C LEU A 86 -16.84 16.93 -5.64
N LYS A 87 -18.07 17.07 -5.12
CA LYS A 87 -18.46 16.51 -3.82
C LYS A 87 -18.46 14.98 -3.87
N GLU A 88 -18.31 14.35 -2.71
CA GLU A 88 -18.26 12.90 -2.55
C GLU A 88 -19.49 12.22 -3.19
N GLU A 89 -20.69 12.75 -2.94
CA GLU A 89 -21.94 12.22 -3.47
C GLU A 89 -21.95 12.22 -5.00
N LYS A 90 -21.43 13.29 -5.61
CA LYS A 90 -21.36 13.38 -7.07
C LYS A 90 -20.35 12.41 -7.67
N ARG A 91 -19.23 12.15 -6.98
CA ARG A 91 -18.26 11.13 -7.40
C ARG A 91 -18.86 9.73 -7.32
N GLU A 92 -19.61 9.43 -6.26
CA GLU A 92 -20.32 8.16 -6.10
C GLU A 92 -21.34 7.95 -7.24
N GLU A 93 -22.17 8.95 -7.56
CA GLU A 93 -23.10 8.90 -8.71
C GLU A 93 -22.38 8.63 -10.04
N LEU A 94 -21.28 9.35 -10.31
CA LEU A 94 -20.51 9.16 -11.53
C LEU A 94 -19.90 7.75 -11.58
N PHE A 95 -19.39 7.23 -10.47
CA PHE A 95 -18.83 5.89 -10.42
C PHE A 95 -19.89 4.81 -10.66
N GLU A 96 -21.09 4.97 -10.11
CA GLU A 96 -22.19 4.02 -10.38
C GLU A 96 -22.65 4.11 -11.85
N SER A 97 -22.69 5.31 -12.44
CA SER A 97 -22.96 5.46 -13.88
C SER A 97 -21.91 4.72 -14.73
N LEU A 98 -20.61 4.91 -14.42
CA LEU A 98 -19.50 4.23 -15.09
C LEU A 98 -19.62 2.70 -15.04
N LYS A 99 -20.08 2.13 -13.93
CA LYS A 99 -20.28 0.68 -13.78
C LYS A 99 -21.40 0.13 -14.67
N THR A 100 -22.44 0.93 -14.92
CA THR A 100 -23.57 0.49 -15.74
C THR A 100 -23.25 0.50 -17.24
N ASP A 101 -22.22 1.23 -17.64
CA ASP A 101 -21.78 1.31 -19.03
C ASP A 101 -20.96 0.09 -19.44
N LYS A 102 -21.54 -0.76 -20.29
CA LYS A 102 -20.91 -1.99 -20.81
C LYS A 102 -19.72 -1.71 -21.75
N THR A 103 -19.54 -0.47 -22.16
CA THR A 103 -18.45 0.00 -23.03
C THR A 103 -17.24 0.47 -22.24
N ILE A 104 -17.32 0.41 -20.91
CA ILE A 104 -16.27 0.84 -19.99
C ILE A 104 -15.88 -0.35 -19.10
N GLY A 105 -14.58 -0.61 -19.04
CA GLY A 105 -13.97 -1.43 -18.00
C GLY A 105 -13.22 -0.57 -17.00
N TRP A 106 -13.11 -1.06 -15.77
CA TRP A 106 -12.32 -0.42 -14.73
C TRP A 106 -11.68 -1.49 -13.84
N ALA A 107 -10.62 -1.11 -13.14
CA ALA A 107 -9.98 -1.95 -12.13
C ALA A 107 -9.27 -1.07 -11.11
N VAL A 108 -8.96 -1.64 -9.96
CA VAL A 108 -8.25 -0.97 -8.87
C VAL A 108 -7.13 -1.83 -8.34
N ASP A 109 -6.13 -1.17 -7.78
CA ASP A 109 -5.11 -1.77 -6.94
C ASP A 109 -5.08 -1.00 -5.62
N VAL A 110 -5.51 -1.66 -4.55
CA VAL A 110 -5.64 -1.09 -3.20
C VAL A 110 -4.44 -1.55 -2.38
N ILE A 111 -3.56 -0.61 -2.04
CA ILE A 111 -2.34 -0.89 -1.28
C ILE A 111 -2.62 -0.59 0.19
N ASP A 112 -2.60 -1.66 0.98
CA ASP A 112 -2.85 -1.60 2.43
C ASP A 112 -1.78 -0.76 3.15
N PRO A 113 -2.13 0.02 4.20
CA PRO A 113 -1.16 0.82 4.97
C PRO A 113 -0.04 -0.01 5.60
N LYS A 114 -0.33 -1.25 6.03
CA LYS A 114 0.66 -2.17 6.59
C LYS A 114 1.64 -2.62 5.51
N GLU A 115 1.13 -2.98 4.33
CA GLU A 115 1.97 -3.35 3.18
C GLU A 115 2.85 -2.19 2.74
N LEU A 116 2.27 -0.99 2.64
CA LEU A 116 2.97 0.24 2.27
C LEU A 116 4.09 0.55 3.27
N SER A 117 3.80 0.42 4.56
CA SER A 117 4.79 0.62 5.64
C SER A 117 5.89 -0.44 5.57
N ALA A 118 5.52 -1.71 5.43
CA ALA A 118 6.47 -2.83 5.34
C ALA A 118 7.43 -2.67 4.16
N LYS A 119 6.92 -2.35 2.95
CA LYS A 119 7.76 -2.14 1.75
C LYS A 119 8.74 -0.98 1.92
N MET A 120 8.34 0.09 2.61
CA MET A 120 9.17 1.28 2.78
C MET A 120 10.16 1.19 3.95
N LEU A 121 9.87 0.37 4.96
CA LEU A 121 10.70 0.23 6.17
C LEU A 121 11.53 -1.06 6.19
N GLN A 122 11.29 -2.03 5.31
CA GLN A 122 12.11 -3.24 5.24
C GLN A 122 13.60 -2.97 4.98
N LYS A 123 14.45 -3.97 5.21
CA LYS A 123 15.91 -3.90 5.01
C LYS A 123 16.29 -3.32 3.63
N ASN A 124 15.74 -3.89 2.56
CA ASN A 124 15.90 -3.38 1.20
C ASN A 124 14.75 -2.42 0.87
N LYS A 125 14.87 -1.18 1.32
CA LYS A 125 13.80 -0.17 1.28
C LYS A 125 13.31 0.07 -0.15
N ILE A 126 12.02 -0.09 -0.38
CA ILE A 126 11.36 0.28 -1.64
C ILE A 126 10.73 1.67 -1.43
N ASN A 127 11.09 2.62 -2.28
CA ASN A 127 10.57 3.98 -2.15
C ASN A 127 9.13 4.09 -2.69
N LEU A 128 8.40 5.13 -2.27
CA LEU A 128 6.99 5.32 -2.65
C LEU A 128 6.79 5.47 -4.17
N ASN A 129 7.75 6.04 -4.92
CA ASN A 129 7.63 6.15 -6.38
C ASN A 129 7.70 4.78 -7.04
N GLU A 130 8.56 3.90 -6.55
CA GLU A 130 8.68 2.55 -7.06
C GLU A 130 7.41 1.75 -6.79
N ILE A 131 6.87 1.80 -5.56
CA ILE A 131 5.58 1.18 -5.22
C ILE A 131 4.46 1.69 -6.14
N SER A 132 4.38 3.00 -6.35
CA SER A 132 3.43 3.63 -7.27
C SER A 132 3.57 3.15 -8.72
N HIS A 133 4.80 3.09 -9.24
CA HIS A 133 5.04 2.63 -10.61
C HIS A 133 4.68 1.14 -10.77
N GLU A 134 5.02 0.30 -9.80
CA GLU A 134 4.66 -1.13 -9.86
C GLU A 134 3.14 -1.34 -9.84
N SER A 135 2.41 -0.57 -9.05
CA SER A 135 0.94 -0.62 -8.98
C SER A 135 0.30 -0.26 -10.32
N ALA A 136 0.68 0.87 -10.92
CA ALA A 136 0.20 1.29 -12.23
C ALA A 136 0.56 0.27 -13.34
N MET A 137 1.79 -0.24 -13.35
CA MET A 137 2.20 -1.29 -14.29
C MET A 137 1.43 -2.60 -14.07
N GLY A 138 1.11 -2.93 -12.83
CA GLY A 138 0.26 -4.06 -12.46
C GLY A 138 -1.14 -3.95 -13.06
N LEU A 139 -1.74 -2.76 -13.04
CA LEU A 139 -3.04 -2.50 -13.70
C LEU A 139 -2.95 -2.66 -15.21
N VAL A 140 -1.91 -2.12 -15.86
CA VAL A 140 -1.71 -2.30 -17.32
C VAL A 140 -1.57 -3.78 -17.66
N LYS A 141 -0.73 -4.50 -16.91
CA LYS A 141 -0.52 -5.93 -17.10
C LYS A 141 -1.84 -6.70 -16.94
N ARG A 142 -2.63 -6.38 -15.91
CA ARG A 142 -3.94 -7.02 -15.67
C ARG A 142 -4.88 -6.85 -16.86
N VAL A 143 -4.98 -5.65 -17.43
CA VAL A 143 -5.85 -5.39 -18.59
C VAL A 143 -5.39 -6.16 -19.83
N LEU A 144 -4.07 -6.22 -20.07
CA LEU A 144 -3.50 -7.04 -21.15
C LEU A 144 -3.76 -8.53 -20.94
N ASP A 145 -3.57 -9.05 -19.72
CA ASP A 145 -3.79 -10.46 -19.38
C ASP A 145 -5.27 -10.88 -19.52
N MET A 146 -6.21 -9.93 -19.33
CA MET A 146 -7.64 -10.14 -19.59
C MET A 146 -8.00 -10.24 -21.09
N GLY A 147 -7.03 -10.02 -21.99
CA GLY A 147 -7.22 -10.18 -23.43
C GLY A 147 -7.68 -8.92 -24.17
N TYR A 148 -7.66 -7.76 -23.52
CA TYR A 148 -7.96 -6.48 -24.19
C TYR A 148 -6.81 -6.05 -25.09
N LEU A 149 -7.13 -5.63 -26.33
CA LEU A 149 -6.19 -5.02 -27.27
C LEU A 149 -5.88 -3.57 -26.83
N LEU A 150 -5.11 -3.44 -25.75
CA LEU A 150 -4.72 -2.16 -25.21
C LEU A 150 -3.62 -1.52 -26.06
N THR A 151 -3.93 -0.39 -26.71
CA THR A 151 -3.01 0.31 -27.60
C THR A 151 -2.48 1.62 -27.03
N GLU A 152 -3.26 2.27 -26.16
CA GLU A 152 -2.92 3.60 -25.61
C GLU A 152 -3.17 3.66 -24.11
N VAL A 153 -2.20 4.17 -23.34
CA VAL A 153 -2.32 4.35 -21.90
C VAL A 153 -1.92 5.77 -21.51
N TYR A 154 -2.81 6.44 -20.79
CA TYR A 154 -2.65 7.79 -20.27
C TYR A 154 -2.48 7.72 -18.74
N VAL A 155 -1.43 8.33 -18.21
CA VAL A 155 -1.07 8.21 -16.79
C VAL A 155 -0.87 9.60 -16.18
N ASP A 156 -1.54 9.88 -15.05
CA ASP A 156 -1.20 11.04 -14.23
C ASP A 156 0.08 10.79 -13.44
N THR A 157 0.92 11.81 -13.31
CA THR A 157 2.13 11.70 -12.49
C THR A 157 2.42 12.98 -11.72
N VAL A 158 2.92 12.80 -10.50
CA VAL A 158 3.57 13.85 -9.71
C VAL A 158 5.06 14.02 -10.05
N GLY A 159 5.66 13.03 -10.71
CA GLY A 159 7.09 12.92 -10.96
C GLY A 159 7.55 13.49 -12.31
N ASP A 160 8.70 12.98 -12.77
CA ASP A 160 9.27 13.25 -14.08
C ASP A 160 8.57 12.36 -15.13
N PRO A 161 7.74 12.95 -16.03
CA PRO A 161 6.97 12.17 -16.99
C PRO A 161 7.85 11.43 -18.00
N GLU A 162 9.02 11.97 -18.36
CA GLU A 162 9.89 11.39 -19.38
C GLU A 162 10.50 10.07 -18.88
N LYS A 163 11.07 10.10 -17.66
CA LYS A 163 11.63 8.90 -17.03
C LYS A 163 10.57 7.81 -16.84
N TYR A 164 9.36 8.22 -16.45
CA TYR A 164 8.29 7.26 -16.24
C TYR A 164 7.81 6.65 -17.56
N THR A 165 7.69 7.47 -18.61
CA THR A 165 7.37 7.00 -19.97
C THR A 165 8.40 5.98 -20.46
N VAL A 166 9.70 6.25 -20.28
CA VAL A 166 10.75 5.29 -20.65
C VAL A 166 10.61 3.97 -19.90
N LYS A 167 10.33 4.00 -18.59
CA LYS A 167 10.12 2.79 -17.78
C LYS A 167 8.92 1.97 -18.29
N LEU A 168 7.80 2.64 -18.57
CA LEU A 168 6.57 2.01 -19.06
C LEU A 168 6.75 1.40 -20.45
N SER A 169 7.31 2.16 -21.39
CA SER A 169 7.54 1.72 -22.77
C SER A 169 8.54 0.56 -22.84
N ALA A 170 9.54 0.53 -21.97
CA ALA A 170 10.47 -0.61 -21.87
C ALA A 170 9.75 -1.89 -21.38
N ARG A 171 8.76 -1.74 -20.50
CA ARG A 171 8.02 -2.87 -19.91
C ARG A 171 6.89 -3.39 -20.82
N PHE A 172 6.26 -2.50 -21.60
CA PHE A 172 5.13 -2.78 -22.47
C PHE A 172 5.34 -2.14 -23.87
N PRO A 173 6.25 -2.69 -24.70
CA PRO A 173 6.68 -2.05 -25.94
C PRO A 173 5.58 -1.93 -27.02
N SER A 174 4.51 -2.72 -26.91
CA SER A 174 3.37 -2.69 -27.84
C SER A 174 2.31 -1.63 -27.50
N VAL A 175 2.49 -0.90 -26.40
CA VAL A 175 1.52 0.08 -25.89
C VAL A 175 2.11 1.48 -25.96
N ARG A 176 1.34 2.44 -26.50
CA ARG A 176 1.72 3.85 -26.53
C ARG A 176 1.38 4.51 -25.19
N PHE A 177 2.39 4.97 -24.47
CA PHE A 177 2.20 5.70 -23.21
C PHE A 177 2.22 7.22 -23.40
N VAL A 178 1.29 7.89 -22.73
CA VAL A 178 1.26 9.34 -22.56
C VAL A 178 1.23 9.63 -21.06
N VAL A 179 2.39 10.00 -20.52
CA VAL A 179 2.50 10.39 -19.11
C VAL A 179 2.49 11.91 -19.03
N ALA A 180 1.60 12.48 -18.23
CA ALA A 180 1.49 13.92 -18.07
C ALA A 180 1.20 14.28 -16.61
N LYS A 181 1.54 15.51 -16.22
CA LYS A 181 1.10 16.07 -14.94
C LYS A 181 -0.31 16.63 -15.12
N LYS A 182 -1.18 16.42 -14.13
CA LYS A 182 -2.60 16.82 -14.21
C LYS A 182 -3.30 16.17 -15.41
N ALA A 183 -2.94 14.93 -15.72
CA ALA A 183 -3.51 14.19 -16.84
C ALA A 183 -5.01 13.98 -16.68
N ASP A 184 -5.51 13.93 -15.44
CA ASP A 184 -6.93 13.94 -15.09
C ASP A 184 -7.69 15.13 -15.67
N SER A 185 -7.05 16.29 -15.76
CA SER A 185 -7.63 17.52 -16.33
C SER A 185 -7.52 17.58 -17.86
N LEU A 186 -6.71 16.72 -18.47
CA LEU A 186 -6.38 16.74 -19.90
C LEU A 186 -7.07 15.61 -20.68
N TYR A 187 -7.28 14.47 -20.03
CA TYR A 187 -7.76 13.25 -20.67
C TYR A 187 -8.96 12.69 -19.90
N PRO A 188 -10.15 12.62 -20.51
CA PRO A 188 -11.37 12.11 -19.85
C PRO A 188 -11.22 10.71 -19.25
N VAL A 189 -10.45 9.84 -19.91
CA VAL A 189 -10.16 8.49 -19.41
C VAL A 189 -9.37 8.50 -18.10
N VAL A 190 -8.47 9.47 -17.92
CA VAL A 190 -7.73 9.65 -16.66
C VAL A 190 -8.64 10.28 -15.62
N SER A 191 -9.54 11.21 -16.00
CA SER A 191 -10.54 11.73 -15.06
C SER A 191 -11.48 10.64 -14.53
N GLY A 192 -11.93 9.74 -15.41
CA GLY A 192 -12.70 8.56 -15.02
C GLY A 192 -11.92 7.65 -14.06
N ALA A 193 -10.65 7.34 -14.37
CA ALA A 193 -9.76 6.59 -13.47
C ALA A 193 -9.57 7.29 -12.11
N SER A 194 -9.52 8.62 -12.10
CA SER A 194 -9.47 9.46 -10.91
C SER A 194 -10.68 9.26 -9.99
N ILE A 195 -11.88 9.18 -10.57
CA ILE A 195 -13.13 8.90 -9.84
C ILE A 195 -13.08 7.49 -9.27
N VAL A 196 -12.70 6.49 -10.07
CA VAL A 196 -12.55 5.10 -9.63
C VAL A 196 -11.62 5.01 -8.41
N ALA A 197 -10.44 5.64 -8.47
CA ALA A 197 -9.48 5.63 -7.38
C ALA A 197 -10.01 6.33 -6.11
N LYS A 198 -10.58 7.53 -6.26
CA LYS A 198 -11.07 8.33 -5.13
C LYS A 198 -12.25 7.67 -4.42
N VAL A 199 -13.26 7.22 -5.17
CA VAL A 199 -14.44 6.56 -4.61
C VAL A 199 -14.04 5.27 -3.89
N THR A 200 -13.16 4.47 -4.49
CA THR A 200 -12.66 3.23 -3.86
C THR A 200 -11.90 3.53 -2.56
N ARG A 201 -11.01 4.53 -2.56
CA ARG A 201 -10.27 4.95 -1.36
C ARG A 201 -11.19 5.47 -0.26
N ASP A 202 -12.18 6.29 -0.62
CA ASP A 202 -13.13 6.86 0.34
C ASP A 202 -14.05 5.76 0.91
N ARG A 203 -14.51 4.80 0.08
CA ARG A 203 -15.24 3.60 0.53
C ARG A 203 -14.40 2.72 1.46
N ALA A 204 -13.15 2.46 1.11
CA ALA A 204 -12.24 1.65 1.93
C ALA A 204 -12.00 2.28 3.32
N LEU A 205 -11.84 3.61 3.38
CA LEU A 205 -11.73 4.33 4.65
C LEU A 205 -13.04 4.30 5.45
N ARG A 206 -14.18 4.53 4.80
CA ARG A 206 -15.50 4.52 5.44
C ARG A 206 -15.81 3.16 6.04
N ASN A 207 -15.46 2.09 5.33
CA ASN A 207 -15.71 0.70 5.72
C ASN A 207 -14.52 0.06 6.44
N TRP A 208 -13.51 0.84 6.86
CA TRP A 208 -12.31 0.31 7.47
C TRP A 208 -12.64 -0.51 8.72
N VAL A 209 -12.13 -1.73 8.76
CA VAL A 209 -12.22 -2.64 9.90
C VAL A 209 -10.84 -2.67 10.54
N PHE A 210 -10.77 -2.30 11.82
CA PHE A 210 -9.53 -2.38 12.58
C PHE A 210 -9.26 -3.83 12.98
N ASP A 211 -8.02 -4.28 12.80
CA ASP A 211 -7.55 -5.56 13.37
C ASP A 211 -7.42 -5.46 14.90
N GLU A 212 -7.21 -4.25 15.40
CA GLU A 212 -7.03 -3.95 16.81
C GLU A 212 -8.35 -4.03 17.59
N THR A 213 -8.34 -4.71 18.73
CA THR A 213 -9.53 -4.93 19.58
C THR A 213 -9.68 -3.90 20.71
N ALA A 214 -8.97 -2.77 20.64
CA ALA A 214 -9.04 -1.76 21.68
C ALA A 214 -10.42 -1.07 21.69
N GLU A 215 -11.03 -0.91 22.88
CA GLU A 215 -12.41 -0.43 23.04
C GLU A 215 -12.63 0.99 22.51
N ASN A 216 -11.57 1.81 22.47
CA ASN A 216 -11.62 3.20 22.01
C ASN A 216 -11.38 3.36 20.50
N MET A 217 -11.29 2.28 19.72
CA MET A 217 -11.09 2.40 18.27
C MET A 217 -12.32 3.00 17.58
N HIS A 218 -12.13 4.15 16.96
CA HIS A 218 -13.18 4.83 16.21
C HIS A 218 -12.68 5.41 14.87
N ARG A 219 -13.61 5.59 13.93
CA ARG A 219 -13.33 6.09 12.56
C ARG A 219 -13.30 7.62 12.44
N ASN A 220 -13.43 8.37 13.53
CA ASN A 220 -13.37 9.84 13.52
C ASN A 220 -11.92 10.36 13.43
N PHE A 221 -11.20 10.00 12.38
CA PHE A 221 -9.78 10.34 12.19
C PHE A 221 -9.54 11.55 11.27
N GLY A 222 -10.59 12.28 10.92
CA GLY A 222 -10.49 13.43 10.00
C GLY A 222 -10.17 13.01 8.56
N SER A 223 -9.43 13.87 7.86
CA SER A 223 -9.05 13.68 6.45
C SER A 223 -7.99 12.59 6.21
N GLY A 224 -7.26 12.21 7.26
CA GLY A 224 -6.09 11.33 7.21
C GLY A 224 -4.80 12.03 6.77
N TYR A 225 -4.82 13.33 6.45
CA TYR A 225 -3.62 14.08 6.06
C TYR A 225 -2.83 14.56 7.27
N PRO A 226 -1.48 14.53 7.22
CA PRO A 226 -0.63 15.00 8.33
C PRO A 226 -0.89 16.43 8.82
N GLY A 227 -1.44 17.29 7.96
CA GLY A 227 -1.72 18.70 8.29
C GLY A 227 -3.02 18.92 9.03
N ASP A 228 -3.95 17.97 9.00
CA ASP A 228 -5.31 18.12 9.52
C ASP A 228 -5.34 17.97 11.06
N PRO A 229 -5.90 18.97 11.79
CA PRO A 229 -6.02 18.91 13.24
C PRO A 229 -6.73 17.66 13.77
N ALA A 230 -7.81 17.20 13.12
CA ALA A 230 -8.53 16.01 13.56
C ALA A 230 -7.69 14.73 13.39
N THR A 231 -6.91 14.65 12.31
CA THR A 231 -5.97 13.54 12.08
C THR A 231 -4.87 13.51 13.14
N LYS A 232 -4.31 14.67 13.50
CA LYS A 232 -3.26 14.78 14.53
C LYS A 232 -3.77 14.37 15.91
N ASP A 233 -4.98 14.81 16.25
CA ASP A 233 -5.64 14.47 17.52
C ASP A 233 -5.92 12.97 17.60
N TRP A 234 -6.40 12.37 16.50
CA TRP A 234 -6.63 10.93 16.43
C TRP A 234 -5.34 10.14 16.67
N LEU A 235 -4.24 10.50 15.99
CA LEU A 235 -2.94 9.87 16.18
C LEU A 235 -2.46 9.94 17.64
N GLU A 236 -2.65 11.08 18.31
CA GLU A 236 -2.23 11.24 19.71
C GLU A 236 -2.99 10.30 20.64
N HIS A 237 -4.30 10.15 20.45
CA HIS A 237 -5.15 9.28 21.27
C HIS A 237 -5.01 7.78 20.95
N HIS A 238 -4.48 7.44 19.79
CA HIS A 238 -4.41 6.07 19.27
C HIS A 238 -2.97 5.54 19.18
N LYS A 239 -2.04 6.13 19.93
CA LYS A 239 -0.68 5.59 20.08
C LYS A 239 -0.58 4.67 21.30
N HIS A 240 0.20 3.61 21.18
CA HIS A 240 0.50 2.64 22.21
C HIS A 240 2.02 2.60 22.44
N PRO A 241 2.50 2.61 23.71
CA PRO A 241 3.92 2.71 24.00
C PRO A 241 4.76 1.56 23.46
N VAL A 242 4.19 0.36 23.29
CA VAL A 242 4.92 -0.82 22.78
C VAL A 242 4.66 -1.08 21.30
N PHE A 243 3.43 -0.85 20.83
CA PHE A 243 2.99 -1.29 19.49
C PHE A 243 2.93 -0.15 18.49
N GLY A 244 3.10 1.10 18.95
CA GLY A 244 2.96 2.28 18.11
C GLY A 244 1.49 2.53 17.77
N PHE A 245 1.10 2.35 16.52
CA PHE A 245 -0.21 2.71 16.02
C PHE A 245 -1.03 1.50 15.52
N PRO A 246 -2.36 1.65 15.40
CA PRO A 246 -3.20 0.73 14.67
C PRO A 246 -2.80 0.58 13.20
N SER A 247 -3.18 -0.56 12.63
CA SER A 247 -3.02 -0.98 11.24
C SER A 247 -3.44 0.05 10.18
N LEU A 248 -4.33 0.98 10.52
CA LEU A 248 -4.74 2.09 9.65
C LEU A 248 -3.59 3.07 9.35
N VAL A 249 -2.60 3.18 10.24
CA VAL A 249 -1.53 4.17 10.18
C VAL A 249 -0.38 3.68 9.32
N ARG A 250 0.13 4.56 8.45
CA ARG A 250 1.30 4.30 7.63
C ARG A 250 2.57 4.70 8.38
N PHE A 251 3.16 3.75 9.11
CA PHE A 251 4.37 3.96 9.92
C PHE A 251 5.57 4.52 9.15
N SER A 252 5.61 4.35 7.81
CA SER A 252 6.69 4.90 6.97
C SER A 252 6.62 6.42 6.78
N TRP A 253 5.55 7.09 7.22
CA TRP A 253 5.43 8.55 7.16
C TRP A 253 6.25 9.21 8.26
N GLY A 254 7.08 10.19 7.91
CA GLY A 254 7.90 10.93 8.87
C GLY A 254 7.11 11.63 9.98
N THR A 255 5.82 11.90 9.76
CA THR A 255 4.90 12.44 10.78
C THR A 255 4.77 11.50 11.99
N CYS A 256 4.81 10.18 11.80
CA CYS A 256 4.69 9.20 12.89
C CYS A 256 5.84 9.32 13.90
N ASN A 257 7.04 9.72 13.45
CA ASN A 257 8.24 9.80 14.29
C ASN A 257 8.06 10.75 15.49
N SER A 258 7.26 11.82 15.36
CA SER A 258 7.07 12.76 16.48
C SER A 258 6.16 12.23 17.58
N TYR A 259 5.35 11.21 17.30
CA TYR A 259 4.41 10.63 18.25
C TYR A 259 5.00 9.43 19.00
N LEU A 260 5.93 8.72 18.36
CA LEU A 260 6.58 7.54 18.92
C LEU A 260 7.76 7.87 19.84
N LYS A 261 8.02 9.17 20.12
CA LYS A 261 9.18 9.59 20.94
C LYS A 261 9.17 9.04 22.36
N ASP A 262 7.98 8.97 22.93
CA ASP A 262 7.78 8.60 24.33
C ASP A 262 7.47 7.10 24.49
N GLY A 263 7.62 6.32 23.42
CA GLY A 263 7.42 4.87 23.40
C GLY A 263 8.61 4.06 23.90
N VAL A 264 8.44 2.74 23.96
CA VAL A 264 9.49 1.77 24.29
C VAL A 264 10.46 1.66 23.10
N GLU A 265 11.76 1.70 23.38
CA GLU A 265 12.81 1.57 22.37
C GLU A 265 12.82 0.18 21.73
N VAL A 266 12.85 0.14 20.39
CA VAL A 266 12.98 -1.10 19.61
C VAL A 266 14.24 -1.01 18.75
N LEU A 267 15.13 -1.98 18.91
CA LEU A 267 16.38 -2.08 18.16
C LEU A 267 16.26 -3.17 17.10
N TRP A 268 16.44 -2.82 15.83
CA TRP A 268 16.44 -3.78 14.74
C TRP A 268 17.87 -4.16 14.34
N GLU A 269 18.06 -5.40 13.88
CA GLU A 269 19.39 -5.87 13.44
C GLU A 269 19.95 -5.02 12.29
N ALA A 270 19.07 -4.58 11.38
CA ALA A 270 19.42 -3.74 10.24
C ALA A 270 19.94 -2.34 10.66
N ASP A 271 19.62 -1.86 11.87
CA ASP A 271 20.07 -0.55 12.34
C ASP A 271 21.58 -0.49 12.60
N LYS A 272 22.19 -1.64 12.89
CA LYS A 272 23.64 -1.74 13.12
C LYS A 272 24.43 -1.64 11.82
N GLU A 273 23.91 -2.20 10.72
CA GLU A 273 24.55 -2.16 9.41
C GLU A 273 24.49 -0.74 8.79
N ASP A 274 23.39 0.00 9.00
CA ASP A 274 23.23 1.39 8.55
C ASP A 274 24.23 2.36 9.22
N GLU A 275 24.78 2.04 10.41
CA GLU A 275 25.82 2.87 11.07
C GLU A 275 27.19 2.73 10.43
N ASP A 276 27.57 1.53 10.00
CA ASP A 276 28.87 1.25 9.40
C ASP A 276 28.99 1.88 7.98
N GLU A 277 27.92 1.91 7.18
CA GLU A 277 27.92 2.53 5.85
C GLU A 277 27.88 4.07 5.87
N SER A 278 27.21 4.67 6.87
CA SER A 278 27.00 6.12 6.97
C SER A 278 28.26 6.96 7.24
N SER A 279 29.38 6.31 7.60
CA SER A 279 30.68 6.94 7.78
C SER A 279 31.30 7.49 6.48
N SER A 280 30.71 7.19 5.30
CA SER A 280 31.36 7.43 4.00
C SER A 280 30.65 8.36 3.01
N LYS A 281 29.39 8.78 3.18
CA LYS A 281 28.72 9.69 2.22
C LYS A 281 27.75 10.69 2.85
N SER A 282 28.02 11.97 2.61
CA SER A 282 27.10 13.10 2.84
C SER A 282 25.96 13.06 1.83
N GLY A 283 24.77 12.65 2.26
CA GLY A 283 23.54 12.62 1.48
C GLY A 283 22.32 12.46 2.39
N LYS A 284 21.20 13.11 2.01
CA LYS A 284 19.93 13.21 2.76
C LYS A 284 19.65 12.05 3.73
N ARG A 285 19.45 12.39 5.01
CA ARG A 285 19.12 11.49 6.13
C ARG A 285 18.06 10.44 5.73
N GLN A 286 18.52 9.23 5.46
CA GLN A 286 17.69 8.06 5.16
C GLN A 286 16.95 7.65 6.44
N MET A 287 15.66 7.32 6.35
CA MET A 287 14.89 6.85 7.51
C MET A 287 15.46 5.51 7.97
N LYS A 288 16.02 5.43 9.18
CA LYS A 288 16.41 4.16 9.81
C LYS A 288 15.16 3.46 10.35
N LEU A 289 15.18 2.13 10.46
CA LEU A 289 14.16 1.38 11.22
C LEU A 289 14.15 1.85 12.69
N SER A 290 15.33 2.14 13.23
CA SER A 290 15.58 2.80 14.51
C SER A 290 15.17 4.27 14.57
N ASN A 291 14.80 4.95 13.48
CA ASN A 291 14.20 6.29 13.60
C ASN A 291 12.71 6.22 14.03
N LEU A 292 12.15 5.01 14.16
CA LEU A 292 10.99 4.72 15.02
C LEU A 292 11.39 4.52 16.51
N GLY A 293 12.62 4.87 16.88
CA GLY A 293 13.17 4.90 18.23
C GLY A 293 14.14 6.08 18.38
N PHE A 294 14.39 6.50 19.62
CA PHE A 294 15.14 7.73 19.92
C PHE A 294 16.55 7.46 20.44
N THR A 295 17.32 8.56 20.44
CA THR A 295 18.75 8.71 20.71
C THR A 295 19.36 7.76 21.75
N GLY A 296 20.43 7.10 21.33
CA GLY A 296 21.11 6.08 22.11
C GLY A 296 21.88 6.57 23.34
N MET A 297 21.92 5.68 24.34
CA MET A 297 22.99 5.62 25.32
C MET A 297 23.84 4.38 24.99
N LYS A 298 25.10 4.59 24.60
CA LYS A 298 26.06 3.50 24.37
C LYS A 298 26.14 2.64 25.62
N ARG A 299 25.60 1.41 25.56
CA ARG A 299 25.98 0.36 26.51
C ARG A 299 27.44 0.03 26.26
N LYS A 300 28.30 0.36 27.24
CA LYS A 300 29.65 -0.19 27.34
C LYS A 300 29.51 -1.72 27.40
N SER A 301 30.04 -2.42 26.40
CA SER A 301 30.35 -3.84 26.54
C SER A 301 31.41 -3.97 27.63
N GLU A 302 31.08 -4.65 28.72
CA GLU A 302 32.09 -5.10 29.67
C GLU A 302 32.80 -6.29 29.04
N ASP A 303 34.03 -6.08 28.59
CA ASP A 303 34.93 -7.15 28.17
C ASP A 303 35.31 -7.98 29.41
N ILE A 304 34.78 -9.20 29.49
CA ILE A 304 35.18 -10.18 30.50
C ILE A 304 36.49 -10.82 30.02
N GLU A 305 37.57 -10.59 30.78
CA GLU A 305 38.89 -11.21 30.56
C GLU A 305 38.78 -12.74 30.48
N SER A 306 39.09 -13.29 29.30
CA SER A 306 39.10 -14.72 29.03
C SER A 306 40.49 -15.31 29.29
N SER A 307 40.56 -16.35 30.10
CA SER A 307 41.77 -17.07 30.50
C SER A 307 42.40 -17.84 29.32
N GLY A 308 43.03 -17.16 28.37
CA GLY A 308 44.07 -17.66 27.44
C GLY A 308 43.74 -18.83 26.47
N LYS A 309 42.67 -19.59 26.69
CA LYS A 309 42.06 -20.54 25.75
C LYS A 309 40.69 -19.97 25.43
N GLY A 310 40.53 -19.46 24.20
CA GLY A 310 39.24 -19.00 23.69
C GLY A 310 38.15 -20.05 23.93
N ARG A 311 36.89 -19.59 24.02
CA ARG A 311 35.78 -20.47 24.35
C ARG A 311 35.63 -21.52 23.25
N CYS A 312 35.11 -22.71 23.58
CA CYS A 312 34.93 -23.73 22.55
C CYS A 312 33.99 -23.20 21.44
N LYS A 313 34.42 -23.34 20.18
CA LYS A 313 33.72 -22.87 18.98
C LYS A 313 32.25 -23.29 18.94
N PHE A 314 31.92 -24.45 19.52
CA PHE A 314 30.54 -24.93 19.65
C PHE A 314 29.63 -23.92 20.38
N PHE A 315 30.09 -23.35 21.49
CA PHE A 315 29.31 -22.38 22.29
C PHE A 315 29.31 -20.99 21.68
N GLU A 316 30.42 -20.57 21.08
CA GLU A 316 30.53 -19.26 20.39
C GLU A 316 29.58 -19.19 19.20
N SER A 317 29.61 -20.19 18.31
CA SER A 317 28.75 -20.26 17.12
C SER A 317 27.25 -20.27 17.42
N ARG A 318 26.86 -20.67 18.63
CA ARG A 318 25.45 -20.76 19.07
C ARG A 318 25.06 -19.66 20.05
N LYS A 319 25.95 -18.70 20.32
CA LYS A 319 25.73 -17.60 21.29
C LYS A 319 25.27 -18.09 22.67
N LEU A 320 25.77 -19.27 23.11
CA LEU A 320 25.40 -19.87 24.40
C LEU A 320 26.31 -19.38 25.52
N GLU A 321 25.75 -18.78 26.56
CA GLU A 321 26.53 -18.22 27.67
C GLU A 321 26.23 -18.91 29.00
N ARG A 322 27.25 -19.01 29.85
CA ARG A 322 27.04 -19.53 31.21
C ARG A 322 26.37 -18.43 32.03
N VAL A 323 25.14 -18.67 32.46
CA VAL A 323 24.43 -17.78 33.38
C VAL A 323 25.11 -17.86 34.75
N THR A 324 25.67 -16.73 35.20
CA THR A 324 26.36 -16.63 36.51
C THR A 324 25.50 -15.98 37.58
N ARG A 325 24.40 -15.34 37.19
CA ARG A 325 23.39 -14.74 38.06
C ARG A 325 22.01 -14.88 37.39
N PHE A 326 21.03 -15.29 38.18
CA PHE A 326 19.62 -15.33 37.81
C PHE A 326 18.90 -14.17 38.49
#